data_AF-L7MBK4-F1
#
_entry.id   AF-L7MBK4-F1
#
_cell.length_a   1.000
_cell.length_b   1.000
_cell.length_c   1.000
_cell.angle_alpha   90.00
_cell.angle_beta   90.00
_cell.angle_gamma   90.00
#
_symmetry.space_group_name_H-M   'P 1'
#
loop_
_entity.id
_entity.type
_entity.pdbx_description
1 polymer ?
#
loop_
_entity_poly.entity_id
_entity_poly.type
_entity_poly.pdbx_seq_one_letter_code
_entity_poly.pdbx_strand_id
1 'polypeptide(L)'
;MASLLKTGIIVLAVIAGGKRCLAVDGEGDIQRSGEKGVEQASDSAPGPSSVKNDFQKFWQKHKKTWRKRTTDTTFDECSGYRLDHINASGVMLLSSALNQHGKLQISDPFFWEYGQRNSIYSVRNYGRFIKYLVFTSVDETCVVSKDYPWHINNERGKEVYDKYDEQKKKECKGDSVDDLFDEAKQECDCLLIGDDTYFAQGNVYYDLLVSDETIGTTPSDCESTYETKIKEKAQERRENYLLYTDKCAQSQGSEGAATASLQ
;
A
#
# COMPACT_ATOMS: atom_id res chain seq x y z
N MET A 1 45.24 -33.92 -46.99
CA MET A 1 45.66 -33.63 -45.60
C MET A 1 44.49 -32.99 -44.90
N ALA A 2 43.93 -33.73 -43.94
CA ALA A 2 42.82 -33.32 -43.09
C ALA A 2 43.34 -32.49 -41.91
N SER A 3 42.62 -31.43 -41.52
CA SER A 3 42.53 -30.93 -40.14
C SER A 3 41.57 -29.73 -40.12
N LEU A 4 40.33 -29.97 -39.71
CA LEU A 4 39.81 -29.65 -38.36
C LEU A 4 39.33 -28.19 -38.23
N LEU A 5 38.11 -27.95 -38.72
CA LEU A 5 37.26 -26.86 -38.21
C LEU A 5 36.95 -27.16 -36.73
N LYS A 6 37.44 -26.31 -35.84
CA LYS A 6 37.02 -26.30 -34.43
C LYS A 6 35.66 -25.63 -34.33
N THR A 7 34.61 -26.43 -34.29
CA THR A 7 33.26 -26.01 -33.91
C THR A 7 33.26 -25.67 -32.41
N GLY A 8 33.21 -24.39 -32.08
CA GLY A 8 33.01 -23.93 -30.71
C GLY A 8 31.55 -24.04 -30.32
N ILE A 9 31.23 -24.99 -29.43
CA ILE A 9 29.91 -25.08 -28.78
C ILE A 9 29.86 -24.02 -27.69
N ILE A 10 29.02 -23.00 -27.87
CA ILE A 10 28.66 -22.07 -26.80
C ILE A 10 27.57 -22.75 -25.96
N VAL A 11 27.95 -23.29 -24.81
CA VAL A 11 26.99 -23.77 -23.81
C VAL A 11 26.43 -22.54 -23.10
N LEU A 12 25.20 -22.16 -23.45
CA LEU A 12 24.39 -21.20 -22.68
C LEU A 12 23.98 -21.84 -21.36
N ALA A 13 24.75 -21.58 -20.30
CA ALA A 13 24.33 -21.86 -18.94
C ALA A 13 23.30 -20.79 -18.53
N VAL A 14 22.02 -21.16 -18.54
CA VAL A 14 20.94 -20.38 -17.92
C VAL A 14 21.12 -20.46 -16.41
N ILE A 15 21.75 -19.46 -15.80
CA ILE A 15 21.76 -19.32 -14.34
C ILE A 15 20.40 -18.73 -13.96
N ALA A 16 19.44 -19.61 -13.69
CA ALA A 16 18.22 -19.26 -12.99
C ALA A 16 18.58 -18.85 -11.56
N GLY A 17 18.64 -17.54 -11.30
CA GLY A 17 18.83 -16.97 -9.96
C GLY A 17 17.57 -17.12 -9.10
N GLY A 18 17.23 -18.35 -8.73
CA GLY A 18 16.26 -18.61 -7.68
C GLY A 18 16.90 -18.40 -6.31
N LYS A 19 16.70 -17.24 -5.69
CA LYS A 19 16.98 -17.07 -4.26
C LYS A 19 15.94 -17.86 -3.46
N ARG A 20 16.25 -19.11 -3.16
CA ARG A 20 15.67 -19.84 -2.03
C ARG A 20 16.31 -19.30 -0.77
N CYS A 21 15.50 -18.73 0.13
CA CYS A 21 15.90 -18.45 1.51
C CYS A 21 16.32 -19.77 2.16
N LEU A 22 17.60 -19.93 2.45
CA LEU A 22 18.08 -20.98 3.34
C LEU A 22 17.92 -20.47 4.77
N ALA A 23 16.99 -21.09 5.50
CA ALA A 23 17.01 -21.11 6.95
C ALA A 23 18.27 -21.86 7.39
N VAL A 24 19.05 -21.26 8.29
CA VAL A 24 20.10 -21.95 9.04
C VAL A 24 19.79 -21.74 10.51
N ASP A 25 19.35 -22.81 11.16
CA ASP A 25 19.46 -23.00 12.60
C ASP A 25 20.87 -23.53 12.93
N GLY A 26 21.42 -23.11 14.07
CA GLY A 26 22.40 -23.89 14.84
C GLY A 26 23.79 -23.28 15.08
N GLU A 27 23.91 -22.63 16.24
CA GLU A 27 25.02 -22.65 17.23
C GLU A 27 26.51 -22.54 16.81
N GLY A 28 27.19 -21.61 17.50
CA GLY A 28 28.64 -21.49 17.55
C GLY A 28 29.10 -20.38 18.49
N ASP A 29 29.10 -20.68 19.79
CA ASP A 29 29.63 -19.89 20.92
C ASP A 29 31.08 -19.39 20.73
N ILE A 30 31.43 -18.26 21.38
CA ILE A 30 32.58 -18.07 22.29
C ILE A 30 32.61 -16.61 22.80
N GLN A 31 32.14 -16.44 24.05
CA GLN A 31 32.81 -15.84 25.24
C GLN A 31 33.67 -14.55 25.10
N ARG A 32 33.80 -13.62 26.06
CA ARG A 32 33.24 -13.33 27.41
C ARG A 32 34.06 -12.15 27.98
N SER A 33 33.43 -11.20 28.69
CA SER A 33 33.97 -10.42 29.85
C SER A 33 33.14 -9.15 30.01
N GLY A 34 32.47 -8.80 31.11
CA GLY A 34 32.24 -9.38 32.43
C GLY A 34 31.30 -8.43 33.20
N GLU A 35 30.34 -9.01 33.95
CA GLU A 35 29.59 -8.54 35.15
C GLU A 35 29.64 -7.04 35.53
N LYS A 36 28.56 -6.35 35.94
CA LYS A 36 27.46 -6.72 36.86
C LYS A 36 26.43 -5.57 36.87
N GLY A 37 25.14 -5.90 36.94
CA GLY A 37 24.07 -4.92 37.15
C GLY A 37 22.70 -5.50 36.83
N VAL A 38 22.22 -6.39 37.71
CA VAL A 38 20.85 -6.91 37.67
C VAL A 38 19.92 -5.81 38.15
N GLU A 39 19.08 -5.28 37.26
CA GLU A 39 17.75 -4.83 37.62
C GLU A 39 16.77 -5.25 36.53
N GLN A 40 15.78 -5.99 36.96
CA GLN A 40 14.87 -6.80 36.17
C GLN A 40 13.70 -5.92 35.72
N ALA A 41 13.70 -5.50 34.46
CA ALA A 41 12.51 -4.97 33.78
C ALA A 41 12.29 -5.81 32.52
N SER A 42 11.34 -6.74 32.62
CA SER A 42 10.78 -7.46 31.49
C SER A 42 10.08 -6.47 30.56
N ASP A 43 10.66 -6.20 29.41
CA ASP A 43 9.90 -5.81 28.22
C ASP A 43 10.43 -6.64 27.05
N SER A 44 9.96 -7.88 27.00
CA SER A 44 10.10 -8.73 25.84
C SER A 44 9.34 -8.07 24.68
N ALA A 45 10.07 -7.60 23.68
CA ALA A 45 9.50 -7.19 22.41
C ALA A 45 8.56 -8.31 21.90
N PRO A 46 7.31 -8.01 21.52
CA PRO A 46 6.44 -9.03 20.98
C PRO A 46 7.03 -9.49 19.64
N GLY A 47 7.36 -10.78 19.56
CA GLY A 47 7.67 -11.45 18.29
C GLY A 47 6.51 -11.30 17.30
N PRO A 48 6.73 -11.61 16.01
CA PRO A 48 5.73 -11.39 14.96
C PRO A 48 4.46 -12.19 15.30
N SER A 49 3.48 -11.52 15.87
CA SER A 49 2.18 -12.12 16.14
C SER A 49 1.59 -12.56 14.81
N SER A 50 1.20 -13.83 14.69
CA SER A 50 0.54 -14.43 13.53
C SER A 50 -0.87 -13.87 13.28
N VAL A 51 -1.13 -12.62 13.67
CA VAL A 51 -2.39 -11.92 13.46
C VAL A 51 -2.52 -11.71 11.96
N LYS A 52 -3.41 -12.48 11.33
CA LYS A 52 -3.73 -12.30 9.91
C LYS A 52 -4.16 -10.85 9.68
N ASN A 53 -3.53 -10.21 8.70
CA ASN A 53 -3.85 -8.86 8.28
C ASN A 53 -5.32 -8.79 7.85
N ASP A 54 -6.10 -7.88 8.42
CA ASP A 54 -7.55 -7.84 8.15
C ASP A 54 -7.88 -7.41 6.70
N PHE A 55 -6.97 -6.74 5.98
CA PHE A 55 -7.11 -6.59 4.52
C PHE A 55 -7.08 -7.95 3.81
N GLN A 56 -6.32 -8.93 4.31
CA GLN A 56 -6.31 -10.27 3.74
C GLN A 56 -7.70 -10.91 3.80
N LYS A 57 -8.37 -10.83 4.95
CA LYS A 57 -9.71 -11.41 5.13
C LYS A 57 -10.72 -10.72 4.22
N PHE A 58 -10.70 -9.39 4.20
CA PHE A 58 -11.54 -8.58 3.33
C PHE A 58 -11.40 -8.98 1.85
N TRP A 59 -10.17 -9.07 1.35
CA TRP A 59 -9.92 -9.45 -0.05
C TRP A 59 -10.19 -10.93 -0.34
N GLN A 60 -10.08 -11.83 0.63
CA GLN A 60 -10.49 -13.23 0.46
C GLN A 60 -11.99 -13.38 0.19
N LYS A 61 -12.80 -12.43 0.67
CA LYS A 61 -14.25 -12.43 0.51
C LYS A 61 -14.72 -11.71 -0.76
N HIS A 62 -14.04 -10.63 -1.14
CA HIS A 62 -14.52 -9.72 -2.18
C HIS A 62 -13.59 -9.62 -3.37
N LYS A 63 -14.16 -9.68 -4.58
CA LYS A 63 -13.38 -9.52 -5.82
C LYS A 63 -13.34 -8.09 -6.34
N LYS A 64 -14.24 -7.23 -5.86
CA LYS A 64 -14.43 -5.89 -6.38
C LYS A 64 -14.96 -4.97 -5.31
N THR A 65 -14.42 -3.77 -5.27
CA THR A 65 -14.83 -2.73 -4.34
C THR A 65 -14.87 -1.39 -5.04
N TRP A 66 -15.66 -0.49 -4.46
CA TRP A 66 -15.72 0.90 -4.86
C TRP A 66 -15.26 1.79 -3.72
N ARG A 67 -14.52 2.84 -4.06
CA ARG A 67 -14.43 4.00 -3.18
C ARG A 67 -15.78 4.69 -3.24
N LYS A 68 -16.54 4.57 -2.15
CA LYS A 68 -17.79 5.29 -2.02
C LYS A 68 -17.52 6.75 -1.70
N ARG A 69 -16.60 6.99 -0.75
CA ARG A 69 -16.16 8.33 -0.34
C ARG A 69 -14.66 8.39 -0.19
N THR A 70 -14.10 9.58 -0.37
CA THR A 70 -12.69 9.86 -0.08
C THR A 70 -12.48 11.30 0.34
N THR A 71 -11.39 11.56 1.05
CA THR A 71 -10.86 12.91 1.25
C THR A 71 -9.64 13.21 0.37
N ASP A 72 -9.28 12.30 -0.54
CA ASP A 72 -8.25 12.54 -1.56
C ASP A 72 -8.74 13.62 -2.52
N THR A 73 -7.93 14.64 -2.76
CA THR A 73 -8.25 15.73 -3.70
C THR A 73 -7.90 15.39 -5.15
N THR A 74 -7.20 14.28 -5.38
CA THR A 74 -6.80 13.77 -6.72
C THR A 74 -7.68 12.62 -7.19
N PHE A 75 -8.89 12.53 -6.64
CA PHE A 75 -9.81 11.42 -6.87
C PHE A 75 -10.38 11.37 -8.30
N ASP A 76 -10.64 10.14 -8.76
CA ASP A 76 -11.43 9.90 -9.96
C ASP A 76 -12.84 9.38 -9.62
N GLU A 77 -13.85 9.83 -10.39
CA GLU A 77 -15.23 9.35 -10.29
C GLU A 77 -15.29 7.84 -10.55
N CYS A 78 -16.14 7.14 -9.79
CA CYS A 78 -16.23 5.69 -9.80
C CYS A 78 -14.89 5.00 -9.59
N SER A 79 -13.99 5.56 -8.78
CA SER A 79 -12.76 4.86 -8.51
C SER A 79 -12.96 3.68 -7.53
N GLY A 80 -12.14 2.65 -7.68
CA GLY A 80 -12.28 1.41 -6.91
C GLY A 80 -11.15 0.44 -7.18
N TYR A 81 -11.33 -0.79 -6.73
CA TYR A 81 -10.33 -1.85 -6.89
C TYR A 81 -10.99 -3.15 -7.33
N ARG A 82 -10.31 -3.86 -8.23
CA ARG A 82 -10.63 -5.23 -8.62
C ARG A 82 -9.49 -6.12 -8.17
N LEU A 83 -9.84 -7.25 -7.57
CA LEU A 83 -8.88 -8.26 -7.17
C LEU A 83 -8.48 -9.10 -8.37
N ASP A 84 -7.17 -9.18 -8.62
CA ASP A 84 -6.59 -10.13 -9.56
C ASP A 84 -6.30 -11.47 -8.85
N HIS A 85 -5.44 -11.42 -7.83
CA HIS A 85 -5.09 -12.59 -7.03
C HIS A 85 -4.59 -12.24 -5.62
N ILE A 86 -4.54 -13.25 -4.75
CA ILE A 86 -4.07 -13.15 -3.36
C ILE A 86 -3.02 -14.22 -3.12
N ASN A 87 -1.98 -13.90 -2.36
CA ASN A 87 -1.01 -14.87 -1.88
C ASN A 87 -0.72 -14.65 -0.38
N ALA A 88 0.29 -15.34 0.14
CA ALA A 88 0.64 -15.28 1.57
C ALA A 88 1.22 -13.90 1.99
N SER A 89 1.85 -13.17 1.06
CA SER A 89 2.53 -11.91 1.36
C SER A 89 1.73 -10.67 0.96
N GLY A 90 0.67 -10.79 0.16
CA GLY A 90 -0.11 -9.64 -0.26
C GLY A 90 -1.27 -9.95 -1.20
N VAL A 91 -1.80 -8.87 -1.77
CA VAL A 91 -2.88 -8.87 -2.77
C VAL A 91 -2.45 -8.14 -4.03
N MET A 92 -2.92 -8.61 -5.17
CA MET A 92 -2.75 -7.91 -6.44
C MET A 92 -4.05 -7.26 -6.85
N LEU A 93 -4.04 -5.93 -6.96
CA LEU A 93 -5.22 -5.12 -7.20
C LEU A 93 -5.06 -4.31 -8.49
N LEU A 94 -6.09 -4.31 -9.32
CA LEU A 94 -6.25 -3.36 -10.42
C LEU A 94 -7.10 -2.20 -9.91
N SER A 95 -6.69 -0.97 -10.18
CA SER A 95 -7.54 0.19 -9.93
C SER A 95 -8.52 0.37 -11.09
N SER A 96 -9.76 0.71 -10.79
CA SER A 96 -10.74 1.12 -11.80
C SER A 96 -11.18 2.55 -11.56
N ALA A 97 -11.53 3.30 -12.61
CA ALA A 97 -12.09 4.65 -12.56
C ALA A 97 -12.77 5.03 -13.89
N LEU A 98 -13.70 5.99 -13.88
CA LEU A 98 -14.22 6.54 -15.14
C LEU A 98 -13.18 7.42 -15.82
N ASN A 99 -12.99 7.22 -17.12
CA ASN A 99 -12.22 8.14 -17.94
C ASN A 99 -13.05 9.35 -18.40
N GLN A 100 -12.39 10.29 -19.09
CA GLN A 100 -13.01 11.48 -19.68
C GLN A 100 -14.16 11.21 -20.67
N HIS A 101 -14.32 9.96 -21.15
CA HIS A 101 -15.39 9.54 -22.05
C HIS A 101 -16.52 8.79 -21.32
N GLY A 102 -16.52 8.77 -20.00
CA GLY A 102 -17.52 8.06 -19.19
C GLY A 102 -17.42 6.53 -19.30
N LYS A 103 -16.28 6.00 -19.75
CA LYS A 103 -16.01 4.55 -19.76
C LYS A 103 -15.15 4.17 -18.57
N LEU A 104 -15.48 3.06 -17.94
CA LEU A 104 -14.66 2.51 -16.87
C LEU A 104 -13.34 2.00 -17.46
N GLN A 105 -12.23 2.55 -16.98
CA GLN A 105 -10.89 2.06 -17.27
C GLN A 105 -10.37 1.25 -16.10
N ILE A 106 -9.55 0.26 -16.42
CA ILE A 106 -8.89 -0.62 -15.45
C ILE A 106 -7.39 -0.46 -15.68
N SER A 107 -6.65 -0.22 -14.60
CA SER A 107 -5.19 -0.08 -14.64
C SER A 107 -4.51 -1.43 -14.79
N ASP A 108 -3.19 -1.39 -15.05
CA ASP A 108 -2.33 -2.53 -14.77
C ASP A 108 -2.40 -2.93 -13.28
N PRO A 109 -2.19 -4.22 -12.96
CA PRO A 109 -2.22 -4.68 -11.59
C PRO A 109 -1.02 -4.15 -10.78
N PHE A 110 -1.29 -3.73 -9.54
CA PHE A 110 -0.26 -3.39 -8.56
C PHE A 110 -0.28 -4.39 -7.41
N PHE A 111 0.91 -4.85 -7.03
CA PHE A 111 1.06 -5.67 -5.83
C PHE A 111 1.05 -4.79 -4.59
N TRP A 112 0.25 -5.21 -3.61
CA TRP A 112 0.12 -4.62 -2.29
C TRP A 112 0.53 -5.65 -1.24
N GLU A 113 1.69 -5.43 -0.63
CA GLU A 113 2.23 -6.28 0.42
C GLU A 113 1.52 -6.04 1.75
N TYR A 114 1.27 -7.10 2.51
CA TYR A 114 0.80 -6.99 3.88
C TYR A 114 1.91 -6.40 4.75
N GLY A 115 1.62 -5.26 5.35
CA GLY A 115 2.49 -4.62 6.32
C GLY A 115 2.07 -4.91 7.75
N GLN A 116 2.83 -4.33 8.68
CA GLN A 116 2.50 -4.36 10.11
C GLN A 116 1.24 -3.53 10.40
N ARG A 117 0.64 -3.72 11.59
CA ARG A 117 -0.50 -2.93 12.08
C ARG A 117 -1.69 -2.89 11.11
N ASN A 118 -2.05 -4.04 10.52
CA ASN A 118 -3.14 -4.15 9.55
C ASN A 118 -3.02 -3.15 8.38
N SER A 119 -1.81 -2.97 7.86
CA SER A 119 -1.57 -2.14 6.68
C SER A 119 -1.37 -2.97 5.43
N ILE A 120 -1.59 -2.35 4.27
CA ILE A 120 -1.04 -2.82 3.01
C ILE A 120 -0.22 -1.71 2.38
N TYR A 121 0.83 -2.07 1.65
CA TYR A 121 1.64 -1.07 0.96
C TYR A 121 2.07 -1.52 -0.42
N SER A 122 2.28 -0.57 -1.30
CA SER A 122 2.77 -0.80 -2.66
C SER A 122 3.95 0.13 -2.93
N VAL A 123 5.07 -0.44 -3.37
CA VAL A 123 6.23 0.32 -3.83
C VAL A 123 6.18 0.41 -5.35
N ARG A 124 6.24 1.62 -5.87
CA ARG A 124 6.19 1.96 -7.29
C ARG A 124 7.41 2.81 -7.65
N ASN A 125 7.72 2.91 -8.93
CA ASN A 125 8.83 3.73 -9.43
C ASN A 125 8.71 5.22 -9.09
N TYR A 126 7.51 5.70 -8.74
CA TYR A 126 7.25 7.10 -8.39
C TYR A 126 6.87 7.30 -6.91
N GLY A 127 6.87 6.25 -6.08
CA GLY A 127 6.41 6.41 -4.71
C GLY A 127 6.20 5.13 -3.91
N ARG A 128 5.97 5.29 -2.61
CA ARG A 128 5.46 4.25 -1.72
C ARG A 128 4.09 4.66 -1.22
N PHE A 129 3.12 3.76 -1.32
CA PHE A 129 1.73 4.02 -0.95
C PHE A 129 1.36 3.07 0.17
N ILE A 130 0.98 3.60 1.34
CA ILE A 130 0.65 2.79 2.52
C ILE A 130 -0.81 3.07 2.89
N LYS A 131 -1.59 2.00 3.08
CA LYS A 131 -2.96 2.04 3.54
C LYS A 131 -3.04 1.36 4.90
N TYR A 132 -3.46 2.08 5.91
CA TYR A 132 -3.76 1.53 7.24
C TYR A 132 -5.24 1.23 7.36
N LEU A 133 -5.59 0.05 7.86
CA LEU A 133 -6.96 -0.27 8.18
C LEU A 133 -7.37 0.51 9.44
N VAL A 134 -8.35 1.39 9.29
CA VAL A 134 -8.96 2.10 10.43
C VAL A 134 -10.12 1.30 10.99
N PHE A 135 -10.92 0.71 10.11
CA PHE A 135 -12.09 -0.08 10.48
C PHE A 135 -12.47 -1.03 9.36
N THR A 136 -13.03 -2.18 9.73
CA THR A 136 -13.79 -3.04 8.82
C THR A 136 -15.08 -3.45 9.51
N SER A 137 -16.19 -3.48 8.77
CA SER A 137 -17.47 -3.96 9.31
C SER A 137 -17.35 -5.41 9.76
N VAL A 138 -18.23 -5.84 10.67
CA VAL A 138 -18.31 -7.25 11.13
C VAL A 138 -18.46 -8.24 9.97
N ASP A 139 -19.27 -7.89 8.97
CA ASP A 139 -19.47 -8.72 7.77
C ASP A 139 -18.39 -8.53 6.71
N GLU A 140 -17.35 -7.74 7.00
CA GLU A 140 -16.22 -7.45 6.11
C GLU A 140 -16.66 -6.84 4.76
N THR A 141 -17.84 -6.22 4.66
CA THR A 141 -18.37 -5.66 3.40
C THR A 141 -17.96 -4.22 3.17
N CYS A 142 -17.36 -3.57 4.16
CA CYS A 142 -16.76 -2.26 4.01
C CYS A 142 -15.50 -2.11 4.87
N VAL A 143 -14.67 -1.17 4.42
CA VAL A 143 -13.39 -0.82 5.01
C VAL A 143 -13.28 0.70 5.05
N VAL A 144 -12.84 1.23 6.18
CA VAL A 144 -12.32 2.59 6.28
C VAL A 144 -10.80 2.49 6.33
N SER A 145 -10.10 3.13 5.39
CA SER A 145 -8.64 3.19 5.40
C SER A 145 -8.13 4.61 5.56
N LYS A 146 -6.93 4.73 6.11
CA LYS A 146 -6.13 5.95 6.14
C LYS A 146 -4.92 5.73 5.25
N ASP A 147 -4.76 6.60 4.28
CA ASP A 147 -3.82 6.43 3.18
C ASP A 147 -2.71 7.47 3.27
N TYR A 148 -1.48 6.99 3.15
CA TYR A 148 -0.25 7.77 3.19
C TYR A 148 0.48 7.59 1.86
N PRO A 149 0.27 8.50 0.89
CA PRO A 149 1.06 8.54 -0.32
C PRO A 149 2.42 9.18 -0.03
N TRP A 150 3.49 8.53 -0.46
CA TRP A 150 4.85 9.07 -0.41
C TRP A 150 5.41 9.10 -1.81
N HIS A 151 5.66 10.30 -2.34
CA HIS A 151 6.12 10.49 -3.71
C HIS A 151 7.63 10.64 -3.75
N ILE A 152 8.28 9.99 -4.72
CA ILE A 152 9.70 10.21 -5.00
C ILE A 152 9.82 11.53 -5.77
N ASN A 153 10.65 12.43 -5.25
CA ASN A 153 10.92 13.72 -5.86
C ASN A 153 12.41 13.89 -6.15
N ASN A 154 12.75 14.73 -7.13
CA ASN A 154 14.11 15.13 -7.46
C ASN A 154 14.41 16.56 -6.95
N GLU A 155 15.65 17.04 -7.12
CA GLU A 155 16.09 18.37 -6.66
C GLU A 155 15.21 19.56 -7.12
N ARG A 156 14.40 19.40 -8.18
CA ARG A 156 13.49 20.45 -8.68
C ARG A 156 12.26 20.58 -7.77
N GLY A 157 12.49 21.10 -6.57
CA GLY A 157 11.54 21.22 -5.46
C GLY A 157 12.23 21.38 -4.10
N LYS A 158 13.54 21.09 -4.03
CA LYS A 158 14.40 21.16 -2.84
C LYS A 158 14.28 22.49 -2.08
N GLU A 159 14.13 23.61 -2.77
CA GLU A 159 13.99 24.94 -2.14
C GLU A 159 12.73 25.11 -1.26
N VAL A 160 11.64 24.40 -1.56
CA VAL A 160 10.43 24.42 -0.72
C VAL A 160 10.67 23.60 0.55
N TYR A 161 11.38 22.47 0.44
CA TYR A 161 11.72 21.60 1.56
C TYR A 161 12.86 22.15 2.41
N ASP A 162 13.77 22.90 1.80
CA ASP A 162 14.89 23.47 2.52
C ASP A 162 14.49 24.56 3.52
N LYS A 163 13.29 25.14 3.32
CA LYS A 163 12.63 26.07 4.25
C LYS A 163 12.06 25.40 5.50
N TYR A 164 12.05 24.07 5.59
CA TYR A 164 11.61 23.38 6.79
C TYR A 164 12.68 23.44 7.88
N ASP A 165 12.20 23.61 9.13
CA ASP A 165 12.99 23.73 10.35
C ASP A 165 14.09 22.65 10.44
N GLU A 166 15.33 23.08 10.73
CA GLU A 166 16.47 22.20 10.94
C GLU A 166 16.21 21.17 12.06
N GLN A 167 15.35 21.49 13.03
CA GLN A 167 14.96 20.56 14.09
C GLN A 167 14.12 19.39 13.55
N LYS A 168 13.08 19.66 12.75
CA LYS A 168 12.29 18.61 12.06
C LYS A 168 13.16 17.78 11.12
N LYS A 169 14.11 18.43 10.41
CA LYS A 169 15.08 17.73 9.56
C LYS A 169 16.00 16.80 10.36
N LYS A 170 16.29 17.10 11.63
CA LYS A 170 17.08 16.23 12.53
C LYS A 170 16.24 15.10 13.12
N GLU A 171 14.98 15.37 13.47
CA GLU A 171 14.03 14.36 13.97
C GLU A 171 13.68 13.31 12.91
N CYS A 172 13.62 13.72 11.63
CA CYS A 172 13.34 12.84 10.48
C CYS A 172 14.62 12.37 9.75
N LYS A 173 15.82 12.59 10.32
CA LYS A 173 17.09 12.20 9.70
C LYS A 173 17.50 10.79 10.13
N GLY A 174 17.81 9.95 9.16
CA GLY A 174 18.53 8.68 9.40
C GLY A 174 17.70 7.41 9.22
N ASP A 175 16.57 7.50 8.54
CA ASP A 175 15.59 6.43 8.51
C ASP A 175 15.50 5.76 7.13
N SER A 176 15.59 4.43 7.14
CA SER A 176 15.38 3.53 6.01
C SER A 176 13.97 3.71 5.46
N VAL A 177 13.75 3.31 4.21
CA VAL A 177 12.40 3.18 3.64
C VAL A 177 11.51 2.29 4.52
N ASP A 178 12.11 1.36 5.27
CA ASP A 178 11.45 0.48 6.25
C ASP A 178 10.92 1.21 7.50
N ASP A 179 11.42 2.40 7.80
CA ASP A 179 10.97 3.21 8.93
C ASP A 179 9.63 3.92 8.68
N LEU A 180 9.13 3.92 7.44
CA LEU A 180 7.79 4.43 7.09
C LEU A 180 6.63 3.67 7.75
N PHE A 181 6.92 2.51 8.35
CA PHE A 181 5.94 1.75 9.15
C PHE A 181 5.88 2.19 10.62
N ASP A 182 6.78 3.08 11.06
CA ASP A 182 6.73 3.71 12.37
C ASP A 182 5.81 4.94 12.35
N GLU A 183 4.77 4.91 13.18
CA GLU A 183 3.77 5.98 13.27
C GLU A 183 4.35 7.31 13.74
N ALA A 184 5.43 7.30 14.53
CA ALA A 184 6.14 8.51 14.93
C ALA A 184 6.86 9.18 13.74
N LYS A 185 7.28 8.37 12.76
CA LYS A 185 7.98 8.82 11.55
C LYS A 185 7.02 9.07 10.38
N GLN A 186 5.78 8.62 10.48
CA GLN A 186 4.72 8.94 9.52
C GLN A 186 4.27 10.40 9.57
N GLU A 187 4.59 11.14 10.63
CA GLU A 187 4.37 12.60 10.68
C GLU A 187 5.52 13.40 10.06
N CYS A 188 6.57 12.73 9.57
CA CYS A 188 7.60 13.39 8.79
C CYS A 188 7.06 13.81 7.43
N ASP A 189 7.21 15.08 7.09
CA ASP A 189 6.78 15.60 5.77
C ASP A 189 7.70 15.08 4.64
N CYS A 190 8.93 14.63 4.97
CA CYS A 190 9.89 14.09 4.01
C CYS A 190 10.91 13.11 4.62
N LEU A 191 11.46 12.21 3.79
CA LEU A 191 12.57 11.30 4.11
C LEU A 191 13.63 11.34 3.00
N LEU A 192 14.91 11.52 3.35
CA LEU A 192 16.02 11.51 2.39
C LEU A 192 16.41 10.08 2.01
N ILE A 193 16.48 9.75 0.71
CA ILE A 193 16.77 8.37 0.22
C ILE A 193 18.10 8.32 -0.56
N GLY A 194 18.74 9.47 -0.79
CA GLY A 194 20.01 9.58 -1.50
C GLY A 194 20.43 11.04 -1.62
N ASP A 195 21.55 11.29 -2.31
CA ASP A 195 22.14 12.63 -2.39
C ASP A 195 21.20 13.66 -3.05
N ASP A 196 20.41 13.22 -4.04
CA ASP A 196 19.55 14.09 -4.88
C ASP A 196 18.06 13.67 -4.93
N THR A 197 17.65 12.70 -4.09
CA THR A 197 16.28 12.15 -4.10
C THR A 197 15.71 11.99 -2.70
N TYR A 198 14.45 12.38 -2.53
CA TYR A 198 13.71 12.28 -1.27
C TYR A 198 12.27 11.79 -1.49
N PHE A 199 11.72 11.10 -0.48
CA PHE A 199 10.29 10.88 -0.36
C PHE A 199 9.68 12.14 0.25
N ALA A 200 8.63 12.66 -0.37
CA ALA A 200 7.77 13.66 0.23
C ALA A 200 6.39 13.04 0.49
N GLN A 201 5.85 13.29 1.68
CA GLN A 201 4.50 12.87 1.99
C GLN A 201 3.52 13.71 1.18
N GLY A 202 2.64 13.06 0.43
CA GLY A 202 1.49 13.70 -0.19
C GLY A 202 0.39 13.97 0.85
N ASN A 203 -0.76 14.46 0.39
CA ASN A 203 -1.88 14.67 1.30
C ASN A 203 -2.34 13.32 1.88
N VAL A 204 -2.28 13.17 3.20
CA VAL A 204 -2.86 12.00 3.88
C VAL A 204 -4.37 12.07 3.75
N TYR A 205 -5.02 11.01 3.30
CA TYR A 205 -6.48 10.99 3.10
C TYR A 205 -7.13 9.74 3.70
N TYR A 206 -8.46 9.74 3.73
CA TYR A 206 -9.26 8.58 4.14
C TYR A 206 -10.10 8.09 2.97
N ASP A 207 -10.22 6.77 2.83
CA ASP A 207 -11.15 6.12 1.89
C ASP A 207 -12.23 5.36 2.67
N LEU A 208 -13.48 5.45 2.20
CA LEU A 208 -14.54 4.50 2.52
C LEU A 208 -14.70 3.54 1.34
N LEU A 209 -14.18 2.33 1.49
CA LEU A 209 -14.28 1.23 0.53
C LEU A 209 -15.48 0.36 0.87
N VAL A 210 -16.26 0.00 -0.15
CA VAL A 210 -17.42 -0.88 0.01
C VAL A 210 -17.37 -1.95 -1.07
N SER A 211 -17.69 -3.21 -0.71
CA SER A 211 -17.81 -4.30 -1.66
C SER A 211 -18.89 -4.01 -2.70
N ASP A 212 -18.69 -4.46 -3.94
CA ASP A 212 -19.62 -4.25 -5.05
C ASP A 212 -21.04 -4.74 -4.71
N GLU A 213 -21.14 -5.83 -3.96
CA GLU A 213 -22.39 -6.48 -3.55
C GLU A 213 -23.22 -5.64 -2.58
N THR A 214 -22.60 -4.69 -1.86
CA THR A 214 -23.25 -3.92 -0.77
C THR A 214 -23.13 -2.41 -0.96
N ILE A 215 -22.72 -1.94 -2.14
CA ILE A 215 -22.51 -0.51 -2.40
C ILE A 215 -23.78 0.33 -2.18
N GLY A 216 -24.97 -0.24 -2.43
CA GLY A 216 -26.26 0.39 -2.18
C GLY A 216 -26.68 0.41 -0.70
N THR A 217 -26.10 -0.44 0.14
CA THR A 217 -26.48 -0.64 1.55
C THR A 217 -25.23 -0.64 2.44
N THR A 218 -24.41 0.40 2.32
CA THR A 218 -23.19 0.51 3.12
C THR A 218 -23.51 0.46 4.61
N PRO A 219 -22.85 -0.42 5.37
CA PRO A 219 -23.01 -0.50 6.83
C PRO A 219 -22.83 0.84 7.54
N SER A 220 -23.71 1.14 8.50
CA SER A 220 -23.74 2.43 9.22
C SER A 220 -22.52 2.63 10.13
N ASP A 221 -21.90 1.55 10.59
CA ASP A 221 -20.66 1.56 11.37
C ASP A 221 -19.46 2.06 10.55
N CYS A 222 -19.33 1.66 9.29
CA CYS A 222 -18.32 2.20 8.37
C CYS A 222 -18.55 3.68 8.08
N GLU A 223 -19.79 4.08 7.77
CA GLU A 223 -20.12 5.48 7.51
C GLU A 223 -19.83 6.36 8.74
N SER A 224 -20.30 5.95 9.93
CA SER A 224 -20.06 6.69 11.17
C SER A 224 -18.58 6.75 11.56
N THR A 225 -17.83 5.66 11.37
CA THR A 225 -16.39 5.63 11.63
C THR A 225 -15.64 6.56 10.67
N TYR A 226 -15.93 6.50 9.37
CA TYR A 226 -15.35 7.39 8.37
C TYR A 226 -15.63 8.86 8.73
N GLU A 227 -16.90 9.20 8.97
CA GLU A 227 -17.32 10.55 9.33
C GLU A 227 -16.69 11.08 10.62
N THR A 228 -16.41 10.20 11.58
CA THR A 228 -15.70 10.55 12.81
C THR A 228 -14.24 10.84 12.51
N LYS A 229 -13.56 9.95 11.77
CA LYS A 229 -12.12 10.00 11.50
C LYS A 229 -11.71 11.21 10.66
N ILE A 230 -12.54 11.63 9.71
CA ILE A 230 -12.27 12.84 8.91
C ILE A 230 -12.47 14.14 9.71
N LYS A 231 -13.06 14.09 10.91
CA LYS A 231 -13.31 15.26 11.79
C LYS A 231 -12.35 15.33 12.99
N GLU A 232 -11.62 14.26 13.29
CA GLU A 232 -10.75 14.17 14.48
C GLU A 232 -9.60 15.18 14.52
N LYS A 233 -9.16 15.75 13.38
CA LYS A 233 -8.21 16.87 13.33
C LYS A 233 -8.92 18.17 12.94
N ALA A 234 -9.18 19.04 13.93
CA ALA A 234 -9.90 20.31 13.79
C ALA A 234 -9.26 21.35 12.85
N GLN A 235 -8.01 21.15 12.41
CA GLN A 235 -7.26 22.12 11.61
C GLN A 235 -7.47 22.04 10.10
N GLU A 236 -8.11 20.98 9.58
CA GLU A 236 -8.42 20.88 8.16
C GLU A 236 -9.80 20.27 8.02
N ARG A 237 -10.82 21.08 7.70
CA ARG A 237 -12.03 20.52 7.09
C ARG A 237 -11.58 19.90 5.77
N ARG A 238 -11.37 18.58 5.79
CA ARG A 238 -11.05 17.83 4.58
C ARG A 238 -12.31 17.79 3.73
N GLU A 239 -12.19 18.22 2.48
CA GLU A 239 -13.28 18.04 1.51
C GLU A 239 -13.58 16.54 1.42
N ASN A 240 -14.87 16.20 1.41
CA ASN A 240 -15.35 14.83 1.40
C ASN A 240 -16.10 14.60 0.10
N TYR A 241 -15.53 13.77 -0.76
CA TYR A 241 -16.03 13.56 -2.11
C TYR A 241 -16.82 12.26 -2.19
N LEU A 242 -17.98 12.31 -2.85
CA LEU A 242 -18.76 11.13 -3.20
C LEU A 242 -18.31 10.66 -4.58
N LEU A 243 -17.74 9.45 -4.64
CA LEU A 243 -17.15 8.91 -5.87
C LEU A 243 -18.07 7.93 -6.57
N TYR A 244 -18.88 7.18 -5.82
CA TYR A 244 -19.84 6.25 -6.39
C TYR A 244 -21.16 6.95 -6.72
N THR A 245 -21.43 7.10 -8.01
CA THR A 245 -22.62 7.72 -8.59
C THR A 245 -23.39 6.73 -9.47
N ASP A 246 -24.57 7.11 -9.96
CA ASP A 246 -25.37 6.28 -10.87
C ASP A 246 -24.64 5.90 -12.17
N LYS A 247 -23.67 6.73 -12.60
CA LYS A 247 -22.84 6.45 -13.77
C LYS A 247 -21.97 5.20 -13.58
N CYS A 248 -21.55 4.94 -12.33
CA CYS A 248 -20.72 3.78 -12.02
C CYS A 248 -21.48 2.50 -12.35
N ALA A 249 -22.74 2.39 -11.91
CA ALA A 249 -23.59 1.23 -12.19
C ALA A 249 -23.86 1.04 -13.70
N GLN A 250 -24.13 2.12 -14.43
CA GLN A 250 -24.39 2.08 -15.86
C GLN A 250 -23.17 1.63 -16.68
N SER A 251 -21.97 2.08 -16.30
CA SER A 251 -20.73 1.72 -16.99
C SER A 251 -20.42 0.22 -16.91
N GLN A 252 -20.84 -0.47 -15.84
CA GLN A 252 -20.66 -1.93 -15.69
C GLN A 252 -21.51 -2.73 -16.67
N GLY A 253 -22.74 -2.30 -16.94
CA GLY A 253 -23.65 -3.00 -17.86
C GLY A 253 -23.16 -3.02 -19.31
N SER A 254 -22.30 -2.07 -19.67
CA SER A 254 -21.71 -1.99 -21.02
C SER A 254 -20.53 -2.95 -21.26
N GLU A 255 -19.84 -3.41 -20.20
CA GLU A 255 -18.78 -4.43 -20.32
C GLU A 255 -19.35 -5.82 -20.67
N GLY A 256 -20.57 -6.14 -20.21
CA GLY A 256 -21.23 -7.44 -20.47
C GLY A 256 -21.90 -7.57 -21.84
N ALA A 257 -22.29 -6.45 -22.47
CA ALA A 257 -22.94 -6.48 -23.79
C ALA A 257 -21.95 -6.69 -24.95
N ALA A 258 -20.69 -6.29 -24.78
CA ALA A 258 -19.66 -6.41 -25.82
C ALA A 258 -19.13 -7.86 -25.98
N THR A 259 -19.26 -8.70 -24.95
CA THR A 259 -18.81 -10.11 -25.00
C THR A 259 -19.88 -11.07 -25.54
N ALA A 260 -21.15 -10.67 -25.58
CA ALA A 260 -22.25 -11.51 -26.06
C ALA A 260 -22.48 -11.44 -27.59
N SER A 261 -21.76 -10.58 -28.33
CA SER A 261 -21.93 -10.41 -29.79
C SER A 261 -20.83 -11.09 -30.62
N LEU A 262 -20.01 -11.94 -30.00
CA LEU A 262 -19.01 -12.79 -30.66
C LEU A 262 -19.22 -14.25 -30.25
N GLN A 263 -20.39 -14.81 -30.60
CA GLN A 263 -20.63 -16.24 -30.70
C GLN A 263 -21.34 -16.54 -32.01
#